data_AF-A0A925SEK0-F1
#
_entry.id   AF-A0A925SEK0-F1
#
_cell.length_a   1.000
_cell.length_b   1.000
_cell.length_c   1.000
_cell.angle_alpha   90.00
_cell.angle_beta   90.00
_cell.angle_gamma   90.00
#
_symmetry.space_group_name_H-M   'P 1'
#
loop_
_entity.id
_entity.type
_entity.pdbx_description
1 polymer ?
#
loop_
_entity_poly.entity_id
_entity_poly.type
_entity_poly.pdbx_seq_one_letter_code
_entity_poly.pdbx_strand_id
1 'polypeptide(L)' 'QYLELLRPEMVVERFVSESPDKLLVAPRWGLKNFEFTAKLEKLLEAKDTCQGRLFKQ' A
#
# COMPACT_ATOMS: atom_id res chain seq x y z
N GLN A 1 10.18 -0.62 0.41
CA GLN A 1 10.97 -0.78 1.63
C GLN A 1 10.17 -1.32 2.80
N TYR A 2 9.18 -0.62 3.35
CA TYR A 2 8.45 -1.14 4.51
C TYR A 2 7.79 -2.50 4.28
N LEU A 3 7.08 -2.67 3.15
CA LEU A 3 6.48 -3.96 2.73
C LEU A 3 7.50 -5.11 2.68
N GLU A 4 8.73 -4.84 2.25
CA GLU A 4 9.76 -5.87 2.10
C GLU A 4 10.25 -6.40 3.46
N LEU A 5 10.07 -5.62 4.53
CA LEU A 5 10.43 -5.98 5.90
C LEU A 5 9.29 -6.66 6.68
N LEU A 6 8.08 -6.69 6.11
CA LEU A 6 6.93 -7.32 6.76
C LEU A 6 7.07 -8.83 6.79
N ARG A 7 6.53 -9.47 7.83
CA ARG A 7 6.44 -10.93 7.90
C ARG A 7 5.69 -11.47 6.66
N PRO A 8 6.23 -12.48 5.96
CA PRO A 8 5.56 -13.08 4.80
C PRO A 8 4.17 -13.63 5.11
N GLU A 9 3.96 -14.10 6.35
CA GLU A 9 2.69 -14.66 6.84
C GLU A 9 1.64 -13.59 7.19
N MET A 10 2.02 -12.32 7.23
CA MET A 10 1.09 -11.23 7.54
C MET A 10 0.37 -10.76 6.27
N VAL A 11 -0.93 -10.55 6.35
CA VAL A 11 -1.70 -9.99 5.22
C VAL A 11 -2.01 -8.52 5.50
N VAL A 12 -1.71 -7.64 4.54
CA VAL A 12 -2.14 -6.24 4.57
C VAL A 12 -3.53 -6.14 3.98
N GLU A 13 -4.53 -5.90 4.82
CA GLU A 13 -5.93 -5.84 4.39
C GLU A 13 -6.26 -4.55 3.60
N ARG A 14 -5.63 -3.42 3.96
CA ARG A 14 -5.94 -2.12 3.37
C ARG A 14 -4.76 -1.17 3.46
N PHE A 15 -4.49 -0.46 2.37
CA PHE A 15 -3.44 0.58 2.32
C PHE A 15 -3.95 1.99 2.61
N VAL A 16 -5.17 2.30 2.13
CA VAL A 16 -5.79 3.62 2.28
C VAL A 16 -7.25 3.45 2.69
N SER A 17 -7.70 4.32 3.61
CA SER A 17 -9.10 4.43 3.99
C SER A 17 -9.77 5.51 3.14
N GLU A 18 -10.91 5.21 2.54
CA GLU A 18 -11.75 6.22 1.90
C GLU A 18 -12.75 6.74 2.94
N SER A 19 -12.90 8.06 3.00
CA SER A 19 -13.93 8.73 3.80
C SER A 19 -14.65 9.72 2.91
N PRO A 20 -15.94 10.01 3.18
CA PRO A 20 -16.67 11.02 2.43
C PRO A 20 -15.91 12.35 2.43
N ASP A 21 -15.75 12.96 1.25
CA ASP A 21 -14.87 14.13 1.07
C ASP A 21 -15.23 15.33 1.98
N LYS A 22 -16.53 15.46 2.30
CA LYS A 22 -17.06 16.45 3.25
C LYS A 22 -16.59 16.27 4.70
N LEU A 23 -16.06 15.11 5.06
CA LEU A 23 -15.55 14.77 6.39
C LEU A 23 -14.01 14.65 6.42
N LEU A 24 -13.34 14.79 5.27
CA LEU A 24 -11.88 14.69 5.20
C LEU A 24 -11.23 15.96 5.75
N VAL A 25 -10.49 15.83 6.86
CA VAL A 25 -9.67 16.91 7.44
C VAL A 25 -8.44 17.17 6.57
N ALA A 26 -7.79 16.11 6.08
CA ALA A 26 -6.71 16.10 5.07
C ALA A 26 -6.41 14.63 4.70
N PRO A 27 -5.58 14.34 3.68
CA PRO A 27 -5.34 15.03 2.40
C PRO A 27 -6.27 14.53 1.29
N ARG A 28 -6.70 15.41 0.37
CA ARG A 28 -7.55 15.06 -0.78
C ARG A 28 -6.70 14.56 -1.94
N TRP A 29 -6.22 13.32 -1.85
CA TRP A 29 -5.38 12.74 -2.91
C TRP A 29 -6.11 12.58 -4.24
N GLY A 30 -7.45 12.68 -4.24
CA GLY A 30 -8.27 12.49 -5.43
C GLY A 30 -8.14 11.09 -6.03
N LEU A 31 -7.56 10.16 -5.26
CA LEU A 31 -7.20 8.83 -5.68
C LEU A 31 -8.14 7.85 -4.99
N LYS A 32 -8.81 7.00 -5.78
CA LYS A 32 -9.63 5.93 -5.22
C LYS A 32 -8.75 4.83 -4.66
N ASN A 33 -9.28 4.07 -3.69
CA ASN A 33 -8.53 3.01 -3.01
C ASN A 33 -7.89 2.00 -3.98
N PHE A 34 -8.60 1.59 -5.04
CA PHE A 34 -8.08 0.63 -6.02
C PHE A 34 -6.96 1.22 -6.89
N GLU A 35 -7.00 2.51 -7.19
CA GLU A 35 -5.95 3.17 -7.97
C GLU A 35 -4.65 3.26 -7.18
N PHE A 36 -4.74 3.41 -5.86
CA PHE A 36 -3.59 3.30 -4.98
C PHE A 36 -2.95 1.92 -5.06
N THR A 37 -3.75 0.86 -4.92
CA THR A 37 -3.25 -0.52 -4.98
C THR A 37 -2.59 -0.81 -6.33
N ALA A 38 -3.23 -0.43 -7.45
CA ALA A 38 -2.65 -0.64 -8.79
C ALA A 38 -1.33 0.13 -8.99
N LYS A 39 -1.21 1.35 -8.43
CA LYS A 39 0.05 2.11 -8.45
C LYS A 39 1.13 1.43 -7.61
N LEU A 40 0.75 0.89 -6.45
CA LEU A 40 1.67 0.18 -5.56
C LEU A 40 2.19 -1.10 -6.22
N GLU A 41 1.33 -1.90 -6.86
CA GLU A 41 1.72 -3.11 -7.59
C GLU A 41 2.71 -2.81 -8.70
N LYS A 42 2.44 -1.79 -9.53
CA LYS A 42 3.38 -1.33 -10.57
C LYS A 42 4.72 -0.89 -10.00
N LEU A 43 4.72 -0.24 -8.84
CA LEU A 43 5.95 0.17 -8.16
C LEU A 43 6.75 -1.03 -7.63
N LEU A 44 6.06 -2.08 -7.16
CA LEU A 44 6.69 -3.32 -6.69
C LEU A 44 7.30 -4.09 -7.87
N GLU A 45 6.57 -4.22 -8.98
CA GLU A 45 7.04 -4.85 -10.21
C GLU A 45 8.25 -4.10 -10.80
N ALA A 46 8.17 -2.77 -10.90
CA ALA A 46 9.27 -1.95 -11.41
C ALA A 46 10.55 -2.04 -10.55
N LYS A 47 10.40 -2.37 -9.26
CA LYS A 47 11.51 -2.58 -8.32
C LYS A 47 11.89 -4.05 -8.17
N ASP A 48 11.27 -4.94 -8.94
CA ASP A 48 11.44 -6.38 -8.86
C ASP A 48 11.32 -6.90 -7.42
N THR A 49 10.35 -6.41 -6.65
CA THR A 49 10.27 -6.68 -5.22
C THR A 49 8.87 -7.03 -4.74
N CYS A 50 8.79 -7.66 -3.55
CA CYS A 50 7.56 -8.17 -2.97
C CYS A 50 7.59 -8.05 -1.43
N GLN A 51 6.43 -8.29 -0.82
CA GLN A 51 6.32 -8.30 0.64
C GLN A 51 7.22 -9.37 1.25
N GLY A 52 7.93 -9.03 2.32
CA GLY A 52 8.79 -9.96 3.05
C GLY A 52 10.09 -10.36 2.37
N ARG A 53 10.42 -9.79 1.20
CA ARG A 53 11.69 -10.05 0.51
C ARG A 53 12.93 -9.85 1.38
N LEU A 54 12.89 -8.87 2.28
CA LEU A 54 14.00 -8.49 3.17
C LEU A 54 13.73 -8.86 4.63
N PHE A 55 12.73 -9.70 4.89
CA PHE A 55 12.39 -10.11 6.25
C PHE A 55 13.55 -10.94 6.85
N LYS A 56 14.08 -10.47 7.99
CA LYS A 56 15.08 -11.18 8.79
C LYS A 56 14.43 -11.61 10.09
N GLN A 57 14.54 -12.90 10.40
CA GLN A 57 13.93 -13.53 11.57
C GLN A 57 14.57 -13.05 12.87
#